data_AF-A0A3A1Y4C5-F1
#
_entry.id   AF-A0A3A1Y4C5-F1
#
_cell.length_a   1.000
_cell.length_b   1.000
_cell.length_c   1.000
_cell.angle_alpha   90.00
_cell.angle_beta   90.00
_cell.angle_gamma   90.00
#
_symmetry.space_group_name_H-M   'P 1'
#
loop_
_entity.id
_entity.type
_entity.pdbx_description
1 polymer ?
#
loop_
_entity_poly.entity_id
_entity_poly.type
_entity_poly.pdbx_seq_one_letter_code
_entity_poly.pdbx_strand_id
1 'polypeptide(L)'
;MSNKNTNYTNHDLDVNIHDKNINVTGNADIQAKKTASVQNTQLNAGKGVNIKGGNVKIEGSSIISGGNVVIGGGNVVLNGASISSNGDLEINSQTTEVVNKVDLEAAKTKLKSNNLSLADNANLTINTNEYQEEVAHKEFGENATLTVKDKK
;
A
#
# COMPACT_ATOMS: atom_id res chain seq x y z
N MET A 1 15.46 -11.26 -24.85
CA MET A 1 14.99 -9.93 -24.40
C MET A 1 13.69 -10.13 -23.66
N SER A 2 13.63 -9.89 -22.35
CA SER A 2 12.38 -9.99 -21.60
C SER A 2 11.51 -8.78 -21.95
N ASN A 3 10.32 -8.99 -22.50
CA ASN A 3 9.34 -7.94 -22.73
C ASN A 3 8.96 -7.31 -21.39
N LYS A 4 9.67 -6.25 -20.96
CA LYS A 4 9.21 -5.37 -19.89
C LYS A 4 8.08 -4.53 -20.47
N ASN A 5 6.86 -4.80 -20.05
CA ASN A 5 5.74 -3.91 -20.39
C ASN A 5 6.05 -2.50 -19.89
N THR A 6 5.75 -1.50 -20.71
CA THR A 6 5.95 -0.10 -20.33
C THR A 6 5.08 0.27 -19.16
N ASN A 7 3.82 -0.17 -19.12
CA ASN A 7 2.91 0.04 -18.00
C ASN A 7 2.16 -1.26 -17.67
N TYR A 8 1.63 -1.34 -16.46
CA TYR A 8 0.63 -2.32 -16.07
C TYR A 8 -0.68 -1.60 -15.80
N THR A 9 -1.77 -2.04 -16.42
CA THR A 9 -3.10 -1.44 -16.21
C THR A 9 -4.10 -2.57 -16.04
N ASN A 10 -4.82 -2.58 -14.92
CA ASN A 10 -5.86 -3.57 -14.66
C ASN A 10 -7.05 -2.88 -14.00
N HIS A 11 -8.08 -2.61 -14.80
CA HIS A 11 -9.24 -1.82 -14.40
C HIS A 11 -10.52 -2.65 -14.58
N ASP A 12 -11.29 -2.83 -13.52
CA ASP A 12 -12.56 -3.59 -13.59
C ASP A 12 -13.54 -3.21 -12.46
N LEU A 13 -14.67 -3.90 -12.37
CA LEU A 13 -15.52 -3.91 -11.21
C LEU A 13 -14.77 -4.47 -9.99
N ASP A 14 -14.15 -5.64 -10.15
CA ASP A 14 -13.30 -6.28 -9.15
C ASP A 14 -11.98 -6.69 -9.83
N VAL A 15 -10.86 -6.33 -9.23
CA VAL A 15 -9.52 -6.66 -9.72
C VAL A 15 -8.83 -7.54 -8.70
N ASN A 16 -8.49 -8.78 -9.08
CA ASN A 16 -7.80 -9.73 -8.23
C ASN A 16 -6.45 -10.11 -8.87
N ILE A 17 -5.36 -9.78 -8.19
CA ILE A 17 -3.99 -10.09 -8.58
C ILE A 17 -3.43 -10.98 -7.49
N HIS A 18 -3.16 -12.25 -7.82
CA HIS A 18 -2.73 -13.25 -6.86
C HIS A 18 -1.56 -14.06 -7.44
N ASP A 19 -0.52 -14.26 -6.63
CA ASP A 19 0.68 -15.05 -6.95
C ASP A 19 1.38 -14.60 -8.24
N LYS A 20 1.55 -13.28 -8.42
CA LYS A 20 2.17 -12.70 -9.63
C LYS A 20 3.48 -11.97 -9.35
N ASN A 21 4.35 -11.98 -10.36
CA ASN A 21 5.50 -11.08 -10.45
C ASN A 21 5.26 -10.07 -11.58
N ILE A 22 4.93 -8.83 -11.23
CA ILE A 22 4.65 -7.74 -12.18
C ILE A 22 5.87 -6.82 -12.22
N ASN A 23 6.51 -6.72 -13.39
CA ASN A 23 7.68 -5.87 -13.59
C ASN A 23 7.46 -4.93 -14.77
N VAL A 24 7.34 -3.63 -14.50
CA VAL A 24 7.09 -2.60 -15.53
C VAL A 24 8.05 -1.43 -15.40
N THR A 25 8.45 -0.85 -16.54
CA THR A 25 9.38 0.29 -16.54
C THR A 25 8.71 1.64 -16.26
N GLY A 26 7.40 1.71 -16.44
CA GLY A 26 6.56 2.87 -16.19
C GLY A 26 5.69 2.67 -14.96
N ASN A 27 4.39 2.96 -15.11
CA ASN A 27 3.44 2.95 -14.01
C ASN A 27 2.71 1.61 -13.92
N ALA A 28 2.32 1.23 -12.70
CA ALA A 28 1.32 0.21 -12.46
C ALA A 28 0.03 0.86 -11.93
N ASP A 29 -1.08 0.63 -12.62
CA ASP A 29 -2.39 1.18 -12.31
C ASP A 29 -3.39 0.03 -12.11
N ILE A 30 -3.89 -0.10 -10.88
CA ILE A 30 -4.81 -1.14 -10.44
C ILE A 30 -6.05 -0.42 -9.92
N GLN A 31 -7.13 -0.46 -10.70
CA GLN A 31 -8.36 0.27 -10.35
C GLN A 31 -9.55 -0.68 -10.34
N ALA A 32 -10.22 -0.78 -9.21
CA ALA A 32 -11.47 -1.51 -9.10
C ALA A 32 -12.59 -0.56 -8.69
N LYS A 33 -13.80 -0.74 -9.20
CA LYS A 33 -14.96 0.00 -8.66
C LYS A 33 -15.37 -0.53 -7.28
N LYS A 34 -15.29 -1.85 -7.08
CA LYS A 34 -15.58 -2.55 -5.83
C LYS A 34 -14.30 -2.96 -5.13
N THR A 35 -13.65 -4.05 -5.53
CA THR A 35 -12.51 -4.60 -4.79
C THR A 35 -11.25 -4.63 -5.62
N ALA A 36 -10.17 -4.00 -5.14
CA ALA A 36 -8.82 -4.21 -5.66
C ALA A 36 -8.04 -5.07 -4.67
N SER A 37 -7.72 -6.29 -5.05
CA SER A 37 -6.98 -7.25 -4.23
C SER A 37 -5.63 -7.58 -4.87
N VAL A 38 -4.56 -7.39 -4.10
CA VAL A 38 -3.18 -7.72 -4.46
C VAL A 38 -2.63 -8.66 -3.38
N GLN A 39 -2.49 -9.94 -3.73
CA GLN A 39 -2.18 -11.01 -2.80
C GLN A 39 -0.92 -11.75 -3.26
N ASN A 40 0.02 -12.00 -2.34
CA ASN A 40 1.26 -12.74 -2.59
C ASN A 40 1.98 -12.31 -3.88
N THR A 41 1.96 -11.01 -4.16
CA THR A 41 2.40 -10.44 -5.43
C THR A 41 3.65 -9.60 -5.20
N GLN A 42 4.63 -9.76 -6.09
CA GLN A 42 5.74 -8.81 -6.23
C GLN A 42 5.44 -7.86 -7.37
N LEU A 43 5.31 -6.57 -7.06
CA LEU A 43 5.04 -5.53 -8.04
C LEU A 43 6.17 -4.51 -8.05
N ASN A 44 6.90 -4.43 -9.16
CA ASN A 44 7.99 -3.50 -9.39
C ASN A 44 7.60 -2.54 -10.53
N ALA A 45 7.47 -1.26 -10.22
CA ALA A 45 7.16 -0.21 -11.20
C ALA A 45 8.26 0.86 -11.23
N GLY A 46 8.71 1.23 -12.42
CA GLY A 46 9.79 2.20 -12.57
C GLY A 46 9.39 3.66 -12.29
N LYS A 47 8.11 4.01 -12.41
CA LYS A 47 7.63 5.41 -12.31
C LYS A 47 6.58 5.68 -11.24
N GLY A 48 5.78 4.69 -10.86
CA GLY A 48 4.69 4.90 -9.90
C GLY A 48 3.75 3.73 -9.79
N VAL A 49 3.01 3.68 -8.68
CA VAL A 49 1.97 2.69 -8.41
C VAL A 49 0.72 3.38 -7.92
N ASN A 50 -0.43 3.07 -8.53
CA ASN A 50 -1.74 3.54 -8.11
C ASN A 50 -2.64 2.33 -7.89
N ILE A 51 -3.14 2.14 -6.66
CA ILE A 51 -4.06 1.06 -6.30
C ILE A 51 -5.31 1.69 -5.70
N LYS A 52 -6.42 1.63 -6.44
CA LYS A 52 -7.67 2.26 -6.03
C LYS A 52 -8.85 1.31 -6.11
N GLY A 53 -9.76 1.40 -5.14
CA GLY A 53 -11.10 0.85 -5.28
C GLY A 53 -12.00 1.08 -4.08
N GLY A 54 -13.25 0.58 -4.12
CA GLY A 54 -14.15 0.68 -2.97
C GLY A 54 -13.56 0.03 -1.71
N ASN A 55 -12.92 -1.13 -1.87
CA ASN A 55 -12.12 -1.82 -0.88
C ASN A 55 -10.79 -2.24 -1.51
N VAL A 56 -9.67 -1.90 -0.87
CA VAL A 56 -8.32 -2.31 -1.28
C VAL A 56 -7.77 -3.31 -0.28
N LYS A 57 -7.24 -4.44 -0.76
CA LYS A 57 -6.54 -5.43 0.07
C LYS A 57 -5.14 -5.67 -0.48
N ILE A 58 -4.13 -5.48 0.34
CA ILE A 58 -2.74 -5.78 0.00
C ILE A 58 -2.23 -6.78 1.04
N GLU A 59 -2.08 -8.03 0.62
CA GLU A 59 -1.82 -9.15 1.52
C GLU A 59 -0.59 -9.93 1.06
N GLY A 60 0.37 -10.17 1.96
CA GLY A 60 1.59 -10.94 1.67
C GLY A 60 2.41 -10.40 0.49
N SER A 61 2.24 -9.11 0.14
CA SER A 61 2.72 -8.55 -1.12
C SER A 61 3.85 -7.55 -0.90
N SER A 62 4.75 -7.47 -1.88
CA SER A 62 5.85 -6.51 -1.93
C SER A 62 5.66 -5.57 -3.11
N ILE A 63 5.52 -4.28 -2.84
CA ILE A 63 5.35 -3.23 -3.85
C ILE A 63 6.57 -2.33 -3.81
N ILE A 64 7.28 -2.21 -4.93
CA ILE A 64 8.46 -1.36 -5.07
C ILE A 64 8.23 -0.40 -6.23
N SER A 65 8.38 0.90 -5.97
CA SER A 65 8.15 1.95 -6.93
C SER A 65 9.33 2.91 -7.03
N GLY A 66 9.77 3.18 -8.26
CA GLY A 66 10.76 4.22 -8.56
C GLY A 66 10.20 5.65 -8.46
N GLY A 67 8.90 5.81 -8.28
CA GLY A 67 8.24 7.09 -7.97
C GLY A 67 7.10 6.90 -6.99
N ASN A 68 6.08 7.76 -7.03
CA ASN A 68 5.05 7.79 -5.99
C ASN A 68 4.19 6.52 -5.93
N VAL A 69 3.75 6.16 -4.73
CA VAL A 69 2.76 5.12 -4.48
C VAL A 69 1.52 5.75 -3.87
N VAL A 70 0.36 5.50 -4.49
CA VAL A 70 -0.94 5.97 -4.00
C VAL A 70 -1.85 4.78 -3.82
N ILE A 71 -2.36 4.60 -2.61
CA ILE A 71 -3.32 3.56 -2.25
C ILE A 71 -4.57 4.25 -1.72
N GLY A 72 -5.73 3.98 -2.30
CA GLY A 72 -6.95 4.62 -1.82
C GLY A 72 -8.25 3.86 -2.02
N GLY A 73 -9.16 4.04 -1.09
CA GLY A 73 -10.46 3.39 -1.14
C GLY A 73 -11.38 3.72 0.03
N GLY A 74 -12.58 3.13 0.06
CA GLY A 74 -13.43 3.20 1.24
C GLY A 74 -12.74 2.52 2.43
N ASN A 75 -12.34 1.27 2.22
CA ASN A 75 -11.55 0.50 3.19
C ASN A 75 -10.22 0.06 2.57
N VAL A 76 -9.12 0.17 3.31
CA VAL A 76 -7.78 -0.29 2.92
C VAL A 76 -7.27 -1.27 3.97
N VAL A 77 -7.02 -2.51 3.58
CA VAL A 77 -6.46 -3.55 4.45
C VAL A 77 -5.03 -3.86 4.02
N LEU A 78 -4.10 -3.73 4.95
CA LEU A 78 -2.69 -4.07 4.79
C LEU A 78 -2.34 -5.24 5.70
N ASN A 79 -1.95 -6.36 5.11
CA ASN A 79 -1.75 -7.61 5.85
C ASN A 79 -0.44 -8.29 5.43
N GLY A 80 0.63 -8.17 6.22
CA GLY A 80 1.89 -8.80 5.84
C GLY A 80 2.52 -8.15 4.60
N ALA A 81 2.31 -6.85 4.40
CA ALA A 81 2.68 -6.13 3.19
C ALA A 81 3.95 -5.29 3.39
N SER A 82 4.77 -5.18 2.34
CA SER A 82 5.89 -4.24 2.29
C SER A 82 5.73 -3.31 1.09
N ILE A 83 5.80 -2.00 1.32
CA ILE A 83 5.62 -0.98 0.28
C ILE A 83 6.78 -0.01 0.35
N SER A 84 7.55 0.07 -0.73
CA SER A 84 8.70 0.97 -0.87
C SER A 84 8.52 1.90 -2.06
N SER A 85 8.74 3.19 -1.81
CA SER A 85 8.66 4.27 -2.79
C SER A 85 9.95 5.09 -2.76
N ASN A 86 10.53 5.37 -3.91
CA ASN A 86 11.58 6.38 -4.02
C ASN A 86 11.02 7.81 -3.98
N GLY A 87 9.71 7.97 -4.18
CA GLY A 87 8.98 9.23 -4.03
C GLY A 87 8.13 9.22 -2.77
N ASP A 88 6.91 9.73 -2.89
CA ASP A 88 5.95 9.79 -1.80
C ASP A 88 5.13 8.49 -1.72
N LEU A 89 4.59 8.21 -0.54
CA LEU A 89 3.60 7.17 -0.28
C LEU A 89 2.37 7.83 0.36
N GLU A 90 1.22 7.71 -0.28
CA GLU A 90 -0.06 8.15 0.27
C GLU A 90 -1.02 6.97 0.43
N ILE A 91 -1.55 6.81 1.64
CA ILE A 91 -2.71 5.95 1.93
C ILE A 91 -3.88 6.86 2.26
N ASN A 92 -4.97 6.76 1.50
CA ASN A 92 -6.13 7.62 1.63
C ASN A 92 -7.43 6.80 1.67
N SER A 93 -8.02 6.69 2.85
CA SER A 93 -9.20 5.84 3.08
C SER A 93 -10.23 6.43 4.04
N GLN A 94 -11.40 5.80 4.16
CA GLN A 94 -12.26 6.02 5.33
C GLN A 94 -11.77 5.14 6.49
N THR A 95 -11.39 3.90 6.20
CA THR A 95 -10.82 2.97 7.18
C THR A 95 -9.52 2.37 6.65
N THR A 96 -8.49 2.34 7.48
CA THR A 96 -7.25 1.61 7.24
C THR A 96 -7.09 0.57 8.34
N GLU A 97 -6.94 -0.70 7.95
CA GLU A 97 -6.72 -1.82 8.85
C GLU A 97 -5.33 -2.42 8.60
N VAL A 98 -4.60 -2.69 9.68
CA VAL A 98 -3.30 -3.37 9.66
C VAL A 98 -3.41 -4.64 10.50
N VAL A 99 -3.18 -5.80 9.88
CA VAL A 99 -3.43 -7.10 10.55
C VAL A 99 -2.15 -7.76 11.04
N ASN A 100 -1.12 -7.79 10.20
CA ASN A 100 0.18 -8.41 10.51
C ASN A 100 1.28 -7.34 10.42
N LYS A 101 2.54 -7.75 10.32
CA LYS A 101 3.63 -6.83 10.05
C LYS A 101 3.44 -6.11 8.71
N VAL A 102 3.49 -4.79 8.72
CA VAL A 102 3.46 -3.92 7.54
C VAL A 102 4.62 -2.94 7.62
N ASP A 103 5.44 -2.93 6.58
CA ASP A 103 6.58 -2.02 6.44
C ASP A 103 6.33 -1.04 5.30
N LEU A 104 6.29 0.26 5.62
CA LEU A 104 6.13 1.35 4.66
C LEU A 104 7.44 2.14 4.59
N GLU A 105 7.96 2.36 3.39
CA GLU A 105 9.17 3.14 3.17
C GLU A 105 8.97 4.15 2.03
N ALA A 106 9.24 5.42 2.29
CA ALA A 106 9.11 6.48 1.29
C ALA A 106 10.01 7.68 1.62
N ALA A 107 10.12 8.65 0.70
CA ALA A 107 10.67 9.96 1.03
C ALA A 107 9.73 10.70 1.98
N LYS A 108 8.43 10.70 1.66
CA LYS A 108 7.35 11.20 2.49
C LYS A 108 6.25 10.15 2.58
N THR A 109 5.71 9.95 3.78
CA THR A 109 4.55 9.09 3.98
C THR A 109 3.40 9.91 4.52
N LYS A 110 2.26 9.86 3.83
CA LYS A 110 1.00 10.46 4.26
C LYS A 110 -0.03 9.38 4.53
N LEU A 111 -0.49 9.29 5.77
CA LEU A 111 -1.59 8.41 6.17
C LEU A 111 -2.83 9.23 6.46
N LYS A 112 -3.84 9.10 5.61
CA LYS A 112 -5.13 9.79 5.73
C LYS A 112 -6.24 8.74 5.89
N SER A 113 -6.88 8.73 7.05
CA SER A 113 -8.00 7.82 7.32
C SER A 113 -8.95 8.39 8.36
N ASN A 114 -10.25 8.07 8.30
CA ASN A 114 -11.11 8.40 9.44
C ASN A 114 -10.80 7.46 10.61
N ASN A 115 -10.60 6.17 10.34
CA ASN A 115 -10.27 5.18 11.36
C ASN A 115 -9.03 4.37 10.96
N LEU A 116 -8.00 4.37 11.78
CA LEU A 116 -6.88 3.46 11.71
C LEU A 116 -7.05 2.37 12.77
N SER A 117 -7.15 1.12 12.34
CA SER A 117 -7.16 -0.04 13.23
C SER A 117 -5.91 -0.90 13.03
N LEU A 118 -5.27 -1.30 14.13
CA LEU A 118 -4.22 -2.31 14.13
C LEU A 118 -4.74 -3.51 14.92
N ALA A 119 -4.76 -4.70 14.33
CA ALA A 119 -5.15 -5.94 15.01
C ALA A 119 -4.16 -6.34 16.11
N ASP A 120 -4.54 -7.31 16.95
CA ASP A 120 -3.66 -7.86 17.98
C ASP A 120 -2.32 -8.33 17.37
N ASN A 121 -1.22 -7.93 17.99
CA ASN A 121 0.16 -8.19 17.56
C ASN A 121 0.55 -7.61 16.18
N ALA A 122 -0.28 -6.76 15.58
CA ALA A 122 0.06 -6.08 14.34
C ALA A 122 1.20 -5.07 14.56
N ASN A 123 2.06 -4.90 13.55
CA ASN A 123 3.13 -3.91 13.59
C ASN A 123 3.09 -3.10 12.30
N LEU A 124 2.81 -1.80 12.40
CA LEU A 124 2.97 -0.85 11.32
C LEU A 124 4.27 -0.07 11.54
N THR A 125 5.28 -0.33 10.70
CA THR A 125 6.52 0.45 10.67
C THR A 125 6.51 1.39 9.47
N ILE A 126 6.72 2.68 9.72
CA ILE A 126 6.83 3.73 8.70
C ILE A 126 8.24 4.30 8.75
N ASN A 127 9.00 4.13 7.68
CA ASN A 127 10.36 4.62 7.53
C ASN A 127 10.38 5.74 6.46
N THR A 128 10.47 6.99 6.89
CA THR A 128 10.26 8.15 6.00
C THR A 128 11.07 9.36 6.46
N ASN A 129 11.36 10.31 5.56
CA ASN A 129 11.98 11.58 5.96
C ASN A 129 10.94 12.56 6.53
N GLU A 130 9.72 12.51 5.99
CA GLU A 130 8.60 13.31 6.44
C GLU A 130 7.38 12.39 6.67
N TYR A 131 6.78 12.46 7.85
CA TYR A 131 5.53 11.75 8.16
C TYR A 131 4.40 12.75 8.36
N GLN A 132 3.30 12.56 7.62
CA GLN A 132 2.06 13.31 7.79
C GLN A 132 0.92 12.35 8.13
N GLU A 133 0.22 12.67 9.21
CA GLU A 133 -0.93 11.89 9.67
C GLU A 133 -2.19 12.77 9.69
N GLU A 134 -3.23 12.31 9.00
CA GLU A 134 -4.58 12.84 9.03
C GLU A 134 -5.53 11.70 9.44
N VAL A 135 -5.36 11.21 10.67
CA VAL A 135 -6.16 10.11 11.24
C VAL A 135 -7.08 10.63 12.34
N ALA A 136 -8.40 10.45 12.20
CA ALA A 136 -9.36 10.96 13.19
C ALA A 136 -9.48 10.04 14.42
N HIS A 137 -9.49 8.72 14.21
CA HIS A 137 -9.63 7.72 15.27
C HIS A 137 -8.60 6.60 15.10
N LYS A 138 -8.04 6.15 16.22
CA LYS A 138 -7.06 5.05 16.28
C LYS A 138 -7.53 4.00 17.26
N GLU A 139 -7.52 2.75 16.83
CA GLU A 139 -7.82 1.59 17.66
C GLU A 139 -6.71 0.56 17.51
N PHE A 140 -6.01 0.26 18.59
CA PHE A 140 -4.89 -0.68 18.60
C PHE A 140 -5.26 -1.89 19.44
N GLY A 141 -5.18 -3.06 18.84
CA GLY A 141 -5.28 -4.35 19.51
C GLY A 141 -4.15 -4.58 20.50
N GLU A 142 -4.23 -5.69 21.22
CA GLU A 142 -3.24 -6.07 22.21
C GLU A 142 -1.86 -6.23 21.56
N ASN A 143 -0.82 -5.64 22.16
CA ASN A 143 0.56 -5.66 21.64
C ASN A 143 0.76 -5.06 20.24
N ALA A 144 -0.26 -4.37 19.70
CA ALA A 144 -0.16 -3.69 18.43
C ALA A 144 0.77 -2.47 18.53
N THR A 145 1.53 -2.21 17.46
CA THR A 145 2.52 -1.13 17.46
C THR A 145 2.51 -0.34 16.16
N LEU A 146 2.51 0.99 16.28
CA LEU A 146 2.80 1.93 15.20
C LEU A 146 4.14 2.58 15.50
N THR A 147 5.12 2.39 14.62
CA THR A 147 6.47 2.97 14.77
C THR A 147 6.79 3.83 13.56
N VAL A 148 7.12 5.10 13.79
CA VAL A 148 7.63 6.01 12.76
C VAL A 148 9.13 6.21 12.99
N LYS A 149 9.92 6.02 11.94
CA LYS A 149 11.38 6.15 11.96
C LYS A 149 11.82 7.11 10.86
N ASP A 150 12.84 7.90 11.17
CA ASP A 150 13.52 8.70 10.16
C ASP A 150 14.31 7.78 9.24
N LYS A 151 14.11 7.97 7.93
CA LYS A 151 14.89 7.27 6.91
C LYS A 151 16.30 7.89 6.87
N LYS A 152 17.27 7.15 7.42
CA LYS A 152 18.69 7.53 7.43
C LYS A 152 19.32 7.46 6.04
#